data_AF-A0A2A9P2D1-F1
#
_entry.id   AF-A0A2A9P2D1-F1
#
_cell.length_a   1.000
_cell.length_b   1.000
_cell.length_c   1.000
_cell.angle_alpha   90.00
_cell.angle_beta   90.00
_cell.angle_gamma   90.00
#
_symmetry.space_group_name_H-M   'P 1'
#
loop_
_entity.id
_entity.type
_entity.pdbx_description
1 polymer ?
#
loop_
_entity_poly.entity_id
_entity_poly.type
_entity_poly.pdbx_seq_one_letter_code
_entity_poly.pdbx_strand_id
1 'polypeptide(L)' 'MFRHYVGECRVVEEATSYLEMLNYSDPTYNTSEEHALTTDEFDNFLHRRGAFAPPKLRDGVKLLSGIRLV' A
#
# COMPACT_ATOMS: atom_id res chain seq x y z
N MET A 1 -9.69 17.39 35.36
CA MET A 1 -8.48 16.55 35.32
C MET A 1 -8.25 15.95 33.93
N PHE A 2 -9.15 15.14 33.37
CA PHE A 2 -9.00 14.51 32.04
C PHE A 2 -8.66 15.49 30.89
N ARG A 3 -9.42 16.58 30.74
CA ARG A 3 -9.20 17.57 29.66
C ARG A 3 -7.84 18.28 29.71
N HIS A 4 -7.25 18.41 30.91
CA HIS A 4 -5.94 19.04 31.07
C HIS A 4 -4.84 18.15 30.46
N TYR A 5 -4.82 16.87 30.82
CA TYR A 5 -3.85 15.91 30.28
C TYR A 5 -4.00 15.66 28.78
N VAL A 6 -5.24 15.64 28.25
CA VAL A 6 -5.46 15.53 26.79
C VAL A 6 -4.92 16.76 26.05
N GLY A 7 -5.00 17.95 26.64
CA GLY A 7 -4.44 19.18 26.06
C GLY A 7 -2.92 19.23 26.05
N GLU A 8 -2.25 18.44 26.90
CA GLU A 8 -0.78 18.31 26.92
C GLU A 8 -0.27 17.22 25.97
N CYS A 9 -1.15 16.42 25.37
CA CYS A 9 -0.76 15.44 24.36
C CYS A 9 -0.32 16.14 23.07
N ARG A 10 0.84 15.73 22.53
CA ARG A 10 1.31 16.15 21.22
C ARG A 10 0.89 15.13 20.17
N VAL A 11 0.19 15.57 19.14
CA VAL A 11 -0.04 14.75 17.94
C VAL A 11 1.27 14.70 17.15
N VAL A 12 1.73 13.50 16.84
CA VAL A 12 2.88 13.26 15.95
C VAL A 12 2.32 12.56 14.72
N GLU A 13 2.39 13.23 13.59
CA GLU A 13 2.06 12.63 12.30
C GLU A 13 3.31 11.90 11.79
N GLU A 14 3.19 10.58 11.64
CA GLU A 14 4.23 9.76 11.03
C GLU A 14 3.89 9.54 9.55
N ALA A 15 4.90 9.61 8.69
CA ALA A 15 4.73 9.33 7.27
C ALA A 15 4.32 7.87 7.11
N THR A 16 3.10 7.64 6.63
CA THR A 16 2.64 6.29 6.26
C THR A 16 3.32 5.88 4.96
N SER A 17 3.80 4.64 4.89
CA SER A 17 4.28 4.02 3.67
C SER A 17 3.48 2.76 3.37
N TYR A 18 3.68 2.19 2.19
CA TYR A 18 3.22 0.84 1.90
C TYR A 18 4.37 -0.01 1.39
N LEU A 19 4.26 -1.31 1.61
CA LEU A 19 5.07 -2.35 0.98
C LEU A 19 4.14 -3.27 0.18
N GLU A 20 4.42 -3.44 -1.11
CA GLU A 20 3.70 -4.36 -1.99
C GLU A 20 4.69 -5.30 -2.70
N MET A 21 4.54 -6.60 -2.45
CA MET A 21 5.30 -7.64 -3.14
C MET A 21 4.32 -8.59 -3.82
N LEU A 22 4.42 -8.72 -5.14
CA LEU A 22 3.53 -9.55 -5.96
C LEU A 22 4.34 -10.58 -6.76
N ASN A 23 3.88 -11.82 -6.71
CA ASN A 23 4.48 -12.94 -7.44
C ASN A 23 3.52 -13.45 -8.51
N TYR A 24 4.01 -13.56 -9.74
CA TYR A 24 3.27 -14.03 -10.90
C TYR A 24 3.80 -15.37 -11.40
N SER A 25 3.01 -16.04 -12.23
CA SER A 25 3.40 -17.28 -12.90
C SER A 25 4.57 -17.09 -13.87
N ASP A 26 4.70 -15.88 -14.42
CA ASP A 26 5.88 -15.43 -15.15
C ASP A 26 6.68 -14.49 -14.23
N PRO A 27 7.88 -14.89 -13.77
CA PRO A 27 8.68 -14.11 -12.83
C PRO A 27 9.12 -12.74 -13.35
N THR A 28 9.06 -12.49 -14.66
CA THR A 28 9.39 -11.17 -15.23
C THR A 28 8.37 -10.09 -14.83
N TYR A 29 7.20 -10.48 -14.32
CA TYR A 29 6.17 -9.61 -13.79
C TYR A 29 6.23 -9.44 -12.26
N ASN A 30 7.15 -10.11 -11.56
CA ASN A 30 7.27 -9.98 -10.12
C ASN A 30 7.64 -8.54 -9.74
N THR A 31 6.98 -8.00 -8.71
CA THR A 31 7.22 -6.64 -8.23
C THR A 31 7.50 -6.64 -6.73
N SER A 32 8.31 -5.66 -6.31
CA SER A 32 8.61 -5.36 -4.90
C SER A 32 8.76 -3.85 -4.78
N GLU A 33 7.70 -3.20 -4.31
CA GLU A 33 7.57 -1.75 -4.28
C GLU A 33 7.37 -1.27 -2.84
N GLU A 34 8.12 -0.25 -2.44
CA GLU A 34 7.95 0.42 -1.15
C GLU A 34 7.98 1.93 -1.36
N HIS A 35 6.86 2.60 -1.06
CA HIS A 35 6.71 4.04 -1.29
C HIS A 35 5.87 4.69 -0.19
N ALA A 36 5.96 6.02 -0.10
CA ALA A 36 5.08 6.80 0.77
C ALA A 36 3.60 6.62 0.34
N LEU A 37 2.72 6.51 1.33
CA LEU A 37 1.28 6.39 1.14
C LEU A 37 0.59 7.63 1.71
N THR A 38 0.22 8.55 0.83
CA THR A 38 -0.56 9.71 1.23
C THR A 38 -1.99 9.30 1.57
N THR A 39 -2.64 10.03 2.47
CA THR A 39 -3.98 9.69 2.96
C THR A 39 -5.03 9.64 1.85
N ASP A 40 -4.89 10.48 0.82
CA ASP A 40 -5.76 10.52 -0.36
C ASP A 40 -5.59 9.32 -1.30
N GLU A 41 -4.40 8.70 -1.32
CA GLU A 41 -4.13 7.50 -2.10
C GLU A 41 -4.44 6.19 -1.36
N PHE A 42 -4.71 6.24 -0.05
CA PHE A 42 -5.04 5.05 0.74
C PHE A 42 -6.24 4.27 0.16
N ASP A 43 -7.27 4.97 -0.30
CA ASP A 43 -8.46 4.33 -0.88
C ASP A 43 -8.15 3.69 -2.25
N ASN A 44 -7.24 4.27 -3.03
CA ASN A 44 -6.75 3.70 -4.28
C ASN A 44 -5.87 2.48 -4.02
N PHE A 45 -5.03 2.53 -2.98
CA PHE A 45 -4.24 1.40 -2.53
C PHE A 45 -5.17 0.25 -2.11
N LEU A 46 -6.12 0.49 -1.22
CA LEU A 46 -7.04 -0.54 -0.71
C LEU A 46 -7.81 -1.23 -1.84
N HIS A 47 -8.36 -0.46 -2.77
CA HIS A 47 -9.19 -0.96 -3.86
C HIS A 47 -8.43 -1.31 -5.14
N ARG A 48 -7.10 -1.19 -5.16
CA ARG A 48 -6.22 -1.45 -6.33
C ARG A 48 -6.65 -0.66 -7.58
N ARG A 49 -6.74 0.65 -7.45
CA ARG A 49 -7.10 1.59 -8.53
C ARG A 49 -5.94 2.54 -8.83
N GLY A 50 -6.03 3.25 -9.95
CA GLY A 50 -5.03 4.24 -10.34
C GLY A 50 -3.64 3.61 -10.46
N ALA A 51 -2.68 4.16 -9.72
CA ALA A 51 -1.29 3.67 -9.70
C ALA A 51 -1.15 2.23 -9.18
N PHE A 52 -2.13 1.72 -8.42
CA PHE A 52 -2.14 0.38 -7.83
C PHE A 52 -2.93 -0.65 -8.63
N ALA A 53 -3.43 -0.26 -9.81
CA ALA A 53 -4.18 -1.15 -10.68
C ALA A 53 -3.29 -2.31 -11.18
N PRO A 54 -3.84 -3.53 -11.32
CA PRO A 54 -3.08 -4.64 -11.90
C PRO A 54 -2.51 -4.26 -13.28
N PRO A 55 -1.26 -4.62 -13.58
CA PRO A 55 -0.69 -4.37 -14.91
C PRO A 55 -1.42 -5.21 -15.97
N LYS A 56 -1.31 -4.79 -17.24
CA LYS A 56 -1.79 -5.60 -18.36
C LYS A 56 -0.89 -6.82 -18.52
N LEU A 57 -1.41 -7.99 -18.17
CA LEU A 57 -0.72 -9.26 -18.28
C LEU A 57 -0.88 -9.85 -19.68
N ARG A 58 0.12 -10.63 -20.12
CA ARG A 58 0.01 -11.49 -21.31
C ARG A 58 -0.92 -12.67 -21.02
N ASP A 59 -1.47 -13.25 -22.08
CA ASP A 59 -2.33 -14.44 -21.96
C ASP A 59 -1.63 -15.57 -21.19
N GLY A 60 -2.36 -16.13 -20.21
CA GLY A 60 -1.87 -17.22 -19.38
C GLY A 60 -1.05 -16.78 -18.15
N VAL A 61 -0.59 -15.53 -18.07
CA VAL A 61 0.10 -15.02 -16.88
C VAL A 61 -0.91 -14.72 -15.78
N LYS A 62 -0.65 -15.22 -14.57
CA LYS A 62 -1.55 -15.07 -13.41
C LYS A 62 -0.79 -14.61 -12.19
N LEU A 63 -1.43 -13.79 -11.35
CA LEU A 63 -0.96 -13.51 -10.01
C LEU A 63 -1.10 -14.78 -9.16
N LEU A 64 0.00 -15.24 -8.56
CA LEU A 64 0.04 -16.45 -7.73
C LEU A 64 -0.14 -16.11 -6.25
N SER A 65 0.60 -15.12 -5.78
CA SER A 65 0.60 -14.70 -4.38
C SER A 65 1.09 -13.26 -4.26
N GLY A 66 0.84 -12.66 -3.10
CA GLY A 66 1.39 -11.36 -2.77
C GLY A 66 1.08 -10.94 -1.35
N ILE A 67 1.79 -9.93 -0.90
CA ILE A 67 1.56 -9.26 0.38
C ILE A 67 1.51 -7.75 0.16
N ARG A 68 0.61 -7.11 0.89
CA ARG A 68 0.40 -5.66 0.87
C ARG A 68 0.28 -5.20 2.31
N LEU A 69 1.21 -4.36 2.74
CA LEU A 69 1.34 -3.88 4.12
C LEU A 69 1.34 -2.35 4.11
N VAL A 70 0.75 -1.77 5.15
CA VAL A 70 0.73 -0.33 5.46
C VAL A 70 1.27 -0.16 6.87
#